data_AF-A0A2H0Y0D4-F1
#
_entry.id   AF-A0A2H0Y0D4-F1
#
_cell.length_a   1.000
_cell.length_b   1.000
_cell.length_c   1.000
_cell.angle_alpha   90.00
_cell.angle_beta   90.00
_cell.angle_gamma   90.00
#
_symmetry.space_group_name_H-M   'P 1'
#
loop_
_entity.id
_entity.type
_entity.pdbx_description
1 polymer ?
#
loop_
_entity_poly.entity_id
_entity_poly.type
_entity_poly.pdbx_seq_one_letter_code
_entity_poly.pdbx_strand_id
1 'polypeptide(L)'
;MYPRLNYGLYDSIPNPMIKSVKELLFAGNVKYSIFPGTYIGGTIYHSYYNRILDPQIKATLLNTSGQGKYLTQIGNSADSEIEASYSSDWRSDFWKNARSQRRVYGLEFMSVIKNLSFQGEFAQLDKNERLTDVKGDPKAYVLSGYIQFDNFNFLLLYRNYDLEFDNPYQRSFSNYQRFKGTIYEDSYYLKDAVLGYLYSGTAQPQAEKGLYYSTRYQIHRSLVATIEQDIWQRVADKAQFSRLVAQLDYRPLFKFRFRIRQKWQHRDKTNELTSSFYQANETRLEAIMRLSRYDQVSILYAINFTQFVPRSRLVYNADDLGTSYVGNAGSPGKALGMTVTHNMNERVKLIGSLMTYQGFLWNFEDTDFRVFNTT
;
A
#
# COMPACT_ATOMS: atom_id res chain seq x y z
N MET A 1 -4.57 -16.68 8.55
CA MET A 1 -5.70 -16.79 7.61
C MET A 1 -6.93 -17.17 8.41
N TYR A 2 -7.93 -16.30 8.50
CA TYR A 2 -9.21 -16.68 9.10
C TYR A 2 -9.97 -17.60 8.13
N PRO A 3 -10.59 -18.69 8.60
CA PRO A 3 -11.39 -19.56 7.73
C PRO A 3 -12.55 -18.75 7.15
N ARG A 4 -12.74 -18.82 5.83
CA ARG A 4 -13.90 -18.23 5.16
C ARG A 4 -15.12 -19.07 5.53
N LEU A 5 -16.09 -18.48 6.22
CA LEU A 5 -17.32 -19.14 6.65
C LEU A 5 -18.53 -18.41 6.03
N ASN A 6 -19.60 -19.16 5.80
CA ASN A 6 -20.86 -18.60 5.29
C ASN A 6 -21.77 -18.07 6.42
N TYR A 7 -21.25 -17.94 7.64
CA TYR A 7 -21.93 -17.41 8.81
C TYR A 7 -21.04 -16.40 9.52
N GLY A 8 -21.64 -15.34 10.04
CA GLY A 8 -20.99 -14.29 10.82
C GLY A 8 -21.11 -14.54 12.34
N LEU A 9 -20.65 -13.58 13.14
CA LEU A 9 -20.66 -13.69 14.61
C LEU A 9 -22.08 -13.74 15.21
N TYR A 10 -23.08 -13.20 14.50
CA TYR A 10 -24.43 -13.02 15.02
C TYR A 10 -25.55 -13.63 14.15
N ASP A 11 -25.26 -14.13 12.94
CA ASP A 11 -26.24 -14.80 12.04
C ASP A 11 -25.60 -15.19 10.68
N SER A 12 -26.38 -15.74 9.75
CA SER A 12 -25.99 -15.88 8.34
C SER A 12 -25.64 -14.53 7.70
N ILE A 13 -24.48 -14.46 7.04
CA ILE A 13 -24.08 -13.26 6.29
C ILE A 13 -24.94 -13.10 5.01
N PRO A 14 -25.29 -11.86 4.60
CA PRO A 14 -26.15 -11.63 3.43
C PRO A 14 -25.61 -12.23 2.14
N ASN A 15 -24.28 -12.28 2.00
CA ASN A 15 -23.58 -12.89 0.89
C ASN A 15 -22.64 -14.00 1.40
N PRO A 16 -22.67 -15.23 0.83
CA PRO A 16 -21.73 -16.25 1.22
C PRO A 16 -20.30 -15.84 0.84
N MET A 17 -19.31 -16.13 1.70
CA MET A 17 -17.89 -15.86 1.39
C MET A 17 -17.25 -16.91 0.47
N ILE A 18 -17.94 -18.02 0.22
CA ILE A 18 -17.48 -19.12 -0.64
C ILE A 18 -18.44 -19.29 -1.82
N LYS A 19 -17.89 -19.53 -3.02
CA LYS A 19 -18.67 -19.78 -4.26
C LYS A 19 -19.72 -18.70 -4.51
N SER A 20 -19.40 -17.45 -4.18
CA SER A 20 -20.30 -16.30 -4.34
C SER A 20 -20.56 -16.01 -5.82
N VAL A 21 -19.52 -16.03 -6.64
CA VAL A 21 -19.59 -15.69 -8.07
C VAL A 21 -19.05 -16.83 -8.93
N LYS A 22 -19.67 -17.05 -10.09
CA LYS A 22 -19.10 -17.80 -11.21
C LYS A 22 -18.61 -16.80 -12.23
N GLU A 23 -17.39 -16.99 -12.71
CA GLU A 23 -16.72 -16.13 -13.66
C GLU A 23 -16.37 -16.95 -14.92
N LEU A 24 -16.61 -16.37 -16.09
CA LEU A 24 -16.13 -16.87 -17.36
C LEU A 24 -15.19 -15.81 -17.95
N LEU A 25 -13.90 -16.13 -18.05
CA LEU A 25 -12.84 -15.20 -18.39
C LEU A 25 -12.17 -15.59 -19.71
N PHE A 26 -12.06 -14.62 -20.61
CA PHE A 26 -11.27 -14.67 -21.83
C PHE A 26 -10.17 -13.62 -21.73
N ALA A 27 -8.93 -14.04 -21.88
CA ALA A 27 -7.80 -13.12 -21.92
C ALA A 27 -6.78 -13.58 -22.94
N GLY A 28 -6.09 -12.62 -23.55
CA GLY A 28 -5.05 -12.88 -24.52
C GLY A 28 -4.02 -11.76 -24.50
N ASN A 29 -2.78 -12.11 -24.80
CA ASN A 29 -1.68 -11.18 -24.95
C ASN A 29 -0.89 -11.53 -26.21
N VAL A 30 -0.60 -10.51 -27.02
CA VAL A 30 0.18 -10.64 -28.25
C VAL A 30 1.30 -9.62 -28.20
N LYS A 31 2.55 -10.08 -28.36
CA LYS A 31 3.74 -9.22 -28.36
C LYS A 31 4.48 -9.33 -29.69
N TYR A 32 4.97 -8.20 -30.16
CA TYR A 32 5.86 -8.10 -31.32
C TYR A 32 7.23 -7.56 -30.88
N SER A 33 8.28 -8.34 -31.09
CA SER A 33 9.66 -7.90 -30.83
C SER A 33 10.23 -7.22 -32.06
N ILE A 34 10.65 -5.96 -31.92
CA ILE A 34 11.20 -5.17 -33.02
C ILE A 34 12.69 -5.49 -33.19
N PHE A 35 13.41 -5.54 -32.06
CA PHE A 35 14.81 -5.98 -31.97
C PHE A 35 15.05 -6.55 -30.56
N PRO A 36 16.16 -7.28 -30.31
CA PRO A 36 16.42 -7.87 -29.01
C PRO A 36 16.36 -6.84 -27.88
N GLY A 37 15.54 -7.11 -26.86
CA GLY A 37 15.31 -6.20 -25.75
C GLY A 37 14.22 -5.15 -25.97
N THR A 38 13.62 -5.08 -27.16
CA THR A 38 12.54 -4.13 -27.47
C THR A 38 11.31 -4.82 -28.03
N TYR A 39 10.17 -4.61 -27.38
CA TYR A 39 8.88 -5.13 -27.81
C TYR A 39 7.75 -4.14 -27.55
N ILE A 40 6.66 -4.34 -28.28
CA ILE A 40 5.35 -3.75 -28.01
C ILE A 40 4.36 -4.91 -27.92
N GLY A 41 3.44 -4.85 -26.97
CA GLY A 41 2.41 -5.86 -26.76
C GLY A 41 1.05 -5.25 -26.54
N GLY A 42 0.02 -6.02 -26.92
CA GLY A 42 -1.37 -5.72 -26.63
C GLY A 42 -1.94 -6.83 -25.75
N THR A 43 -2.70 -6.44 -24.72
CA THR A 43 -3.40 -7.35 -23.82
C THR A 43 -4.88 -7.05 -23.88
N ILE A 44 -5.71 -8.09 -23.93
CA ILE A 44 -7.15 -7.99 -23.83
C ILE A 44 -7.60 -8.90 -22.70
N TYR A 45 -8.50 -8.40 -21.88
CA TYR A 45 -9.17 -9.12 -20.81
C TYR A 45 -10.67 -8.85 -20.91
N HIS A 46 -11.46 -9.91 -20.95
CA HIS A 46 -12.92 -9.85 -20.92
C HIS A 46 -13.43 -10.91 -19.97
N SER A 47 -14.13 -10.49 -18.93
CA SER A 47 -14.75 -11.38 -17.96
C SER A 47 -16.25 -11.17 -17.91
N TYR A 48 -16.98 -12.27 -17.77
CA TYR A 48 -18.41 -12.29 -17.51
C TYR A 48 -18.66 -12.85 -16.11
N TYR A 49 -19.65 -12.29 -15.39
CA TYR A 49 -20.05 -12.79 -14.08
C TYR A 49 -21.51 -13.17 -14.05
N ASN A 50 -21.86 -14.18 -13.24
CA ASN A 50 -23.26 -14.60 -13.03
C ASN A 50 -24.04 -13.73 -12.03
N ARG A 51 -23.51 -12.56 -11.66
CA ARG A 51 -24.10 -11.57 -10.76
C ARG A 51 -23.98 -10.18 -11.36
N ILE A 52 -24.89 -9.29 -10.99
CA ILE A 52 -24.75 -7.86 -11.25
C ILE A 52 -23.58 -7.35 -10.39
N LEU A 53 -22.71 -6.53 -10.98
CA LEU A 53 -21.67 -5.83 -10.23
C LEU A 53 -22.26 -4.50 -9.78
N ASP A 54 -22.61 -4.40 -8.50
CA ASP A 54 -23.08 -3.16 -7.87
C ASP A 54 -22.78 -3.22 -6.37
N PRO A 55 -21.58 -2.76 -5.94
CA PRO A 55 -21.17 -2.83 -4.54
C PRO A 55 -21.87 -1.75 -3.71
N GLN A 56 -23.14 -1.98 -3.34
CA GLN A 56 -23.87 -1.09 -2.44
C GLN A 56 -23.68 -1.45 -0.96
N ILE A 57 -23.40 -0.45 -0.13
CA ILE A 57 -23.42 -0.59 1.33
C ILE A 57 -24.88 -0.52 1.79
N LYS A 58 -25.49 -1.68 2.06
CA LYS A 58 -26.91 -1.78 2.43
C LYS A 58 -27.22 -1.29 3.86
N ALA A 59 -26.28 -1.46 4.78
CA ALA A 59 -26.43 -1.05 6.18
C ALA A 59 -25.07 -0.94 6.87
N THR A 60 -24.87 0.13 7.63
CA THR A 60 -23.79 0.27 8.60
C THR A 60 -24.33 0.02 10.01
N LEU A 61 -23.45 -0.33 10.95
CA LEU A 61 -23.82 -0.49 12.37
C LEU A 61 -23.99 0.87 13.09
N LEU A 62 -23.82 1.97 12.37
CA LEU A 62 -24.02 3.32 12.89
C LEU A 62 -25.53 3.62 12.97
N ASN A 63 -25.97 4.21 14.09
CA ASN A 63 -27.34 4.70 14.28
C ASN A 63 -27.76 5.59 13.09
N THR A 64 -29.04 5.57 12.70
CA THR A 64 -29.64 6.44 11.67
C THR A 64 -29.27 7.93 11.80
N SER A 65 -29.01 8.42 13.01
CA SER A 65 -28.51 9.79 13.26
C SER A 65 -27.03 10.03 12.93
N GLY A 66 -26.24 8.95 12.76
CA GLY A 66 -24.83 8.95 12.35
C GLY A 66 -24.59 8.58 10.88
N GLN A 67 -25.64 8.21 10.15
CA GLN A 67 -25.54 7.80 8.74
C GLN A 67 -25.09 8.96 7.83
N GLY A 68 -25.48 10.20 8.14
CA GLY A 68 -24.96 11.41 7.48
C GLY A 68 -23.49 11.74 7.82
N LYS A 69 -22.91 11.05 8.81
CA LYS A 69 -21.48 11.16 9.17
C LYS A 69 -20.60 10.18 8.41
N TYR A 70 -21.20 9.25 7.64
CA TYR A 70 -20.49 8.29 6.80
C TYR A 70 -19.44 8.95 5.88
N LEU A 71 -19.82 10.05 5.21
CA LEU A 71 -18.96 10.83 4.32
C LEU A 71 -18.11 11.92 5.03
N THR A 72 -18.29 12.12 6.33
CA THR A 72 -17.66 13.24 7.07
C THR A 72 -16.89 12.81 8.31
N GLN A 73 -16.84 11.51 8.63
CA GLN A 73 -16.10 10.99 9.76
C GLN A 73 -14.59 10.95 9.48
N ILE A 74 -13.81 11.42 10.46
CA ILE A 74 -12.35 11.38 10.43
C ILE A 74 -11.88 9.93 10.30
N GLY A 75 -11.44 9.53 9.10
CA GLY A 75 -10.97 8.17 8.80
C GLY A 75 -11.32 7.68 7.40
N ASN A 76 -12.52 8.04 6.89
CA ASN A 76 -13.10 7.48 5.66
C ASN A 76 -13.06 8.46 4.48
N SER A 77 -12.01 9.27 4.37
CA SER A 77 -11.95 10.31 3.33
C SER A 77 -11.84 9.76 1.90
N ALA A 78 -11.60 8.45 1.72
CA ALA A 78 -11.45 7.83 0.40
C ALA A 78 -12.73 7.12 -0.10
N ASP A 79 -13.90 7.30 0.54
CA ASP A 79 -15.15 6.61 0.15
C ASP A 79 -15.58 6.90 -1.31
N SER A 80 -15.05 7.95 -1.94
CA SER A 80 -15.16 8.18 -3.37
C SER A 80 -14.55 7.05 -4.23
N GLU A 81 -13.63 6.23 -3.72
CA GLU A 81 -13.19 4.98 -4.39
C GLU A 81 -14.29 3.92 -4.44
N ILE A 82 -15.13 3.85 -3.41
CA ILE A 82 -16.27 2.93 -3.36
C ILE A 82 -17.32 3.42 -4.37
N GLU A 83 -17.64 4.71 -4.35
CA GLU A 83 -18.59 5.32 -5.29
C GLU A 83 -18.14 5.16 -6.75
N ALA A 84 -16.83 5.29 -7.01
CA ALA A 84 -16.23 5.11 -8.33
C ALA A 84 -15.99 3.64 -8.73
N SER A 85 -16.40 2.67 -7.90
CA SER A 85 -16.24 1.25 -8.23
C SER A 85 -17.04 0.88 -9.47
N TYR A 86 -16.51 -0.07 -10.24
CA TYR A 86 -17.14 -0.43 -11.50
C TYR A 86 -18.44 -1.18 -11.27
N SER A 87 -19.51 -0.68 -11.89
CA SER A 87 -20.82 -1.30 -11.91
C SER A 87 -21.19 -1.75 -13.31
N SER A 88 -21.90 -2.88 -13.41
CA SER A 88 -22.36 -3.44 -14.68
C SER A 88 -23.59 -4.31 -14.44
N ASP A 89 -24.63 -4.05 -15.22
CA ASP A 89 -25.80 -4.91 -15.41
C ASP A 89 -25.93 -5.19 -16.91
N TRP A 90 -25.44 -6.36 -17.32
CA TRP A 90 -25.33 -6.72 -18.73
C TRP A 90 -25.59 -8.20 -18.95
N ARG A 91 -26.17 -8.55 -20.09
CA ARG A 91 -26.52 -9.93 -20.43
C ARG A 91 -25.80 -10.39 -21.68
N SER A 92 -25.29 -11.62 -21.65
CA SER A 92 -24.62 -12.26 -22.78
C SER A 92 -25.55 -13.21 -23.51
N ASP A 93 -25.53 -13.15 -24.85
CA ASP A 93 -26.13 -14.20 -25.68
C ASP A 93 -25.29 -15.49 -25.68
N PHE A 94 -23.97 -15.37 -25.49
CA PHE A 94 -23.04 -16.49 -25.48
C PHE A 94 -23.11 -17.27 -24.16
N TRP A 95 -23.07 -16.57 -23.02
CA TRP A 95 -23.23 -17.18 -21.70
C TRP A 95 -24.52 -16.71 -21.03
N LYS A 96 -25.61 -17.48 -21.19
CA LYS A 96 -26.97 -17.11 -20.72
C LYS A 96 -27.09 -16.78 -19.23
N ASN A 97 -26.13 -17.22 -18.40
CA ASN A 97 -26.11 -16.92 -16.97
C ASN A 97 -25.40 -15.59 -16.64
N ALA A 98 -24.76 -14.94 -17.62
CA ALA A 98 -24.08 -13.67 -17.44
C ALA A 98 -25.09 -12.57 -17.05
N ARG A 99 -24.76 -11.86 -15.97
CA ARG A 99 -25.50 -10.69 -15.47
C ARG A 99 -24.64 -9.43 -15.41
N SER A 100 -23.36 -9.54 -15.69
CA SER A 100 -22.45 -8.41 -15.85
C SER A 100 -21.24 -8.84 -16.67
N GLN A 101 -20.49 -7.84 -17.13
CA GLN A 101 -19.23 -8.03 -17.82
C GLN A 101 -18.18 -7.04 -17.32
N ARG A 102 -16.90 -7.29 -17.60
CA ARG A 102 -15.82 -6.33 -17.43
C ARG A 102 -14.81 -6.51 -18.56
N ARG A 103 -14.44 -5.44 -19.24
CA ARG A 103 -13.50 -5.43 -20.37
C ARG A 103 -12.35 -4.46 -20.13
N VAL A 104 -11.12 -4.95 -20.26
CA VAL A 104 -9.91 -4.13 -20.14
C VAL A 104 -9.02 -4.37 -21.34
N TYR A 105 -8.56 -3.29 -21.94
CA TYR A 105 -7.58 -3.30 -23.02
C TYR A 105 -6.27 -2.73 -22.48
N GLY A 106 -5.15 -3.36 -22.82
CA GLY A 106 -3.83 -2.98 -22.36
C GLY A 106 -2.86 -2.85 -23.52
N LEU A 107 -1.95 -1.88 -23.40
CA LEU A 107 -0.76 -1.74 -24.23
C LEU A 107 0.46 -1.79 -23.32
N GLU A 108 1.46 -2.56 -23.70
CA GLU A 108 2.72 -2.65 -22.98
C GLU A 108 3.88 -2.45 -23.95
N PHE A 109 4.98 -1.92 -23.45
CA PHE A 109 6.21 -1.84 -24.20
C PHE A 109 7.41 -1.97 -23.27
N MET A 110 8.52 -2.44 -23.83
CA MET A 110 9.83 -2.44 -23.18
C MET A 110 10.88 -2.13 -24.22
N SER A 111 11.95 -1.46 -23.82
CA SER A 111 13.13 -1.23 -24.62
C SER A 111 14.37 -1.24 -23.73
N VAL A 112 15.35 -2.08 -24.08
CA VAL A 112 16.64 -2.15 -23.39
C VAL A 112 17.73 -1.65 -24.32
N ILE A 113 18.35 -0.54 -23.97
CA ILE A 113 19.42 0.10 -24.72
C ILE A 113 20.65 0.18 -23.82
N LYS A 114 21.59 -0.74 -24.02
CA LYS A 114 22.82 -0.88 -23.22
C LYS A 114 22.49 -1.00 -21.72
N ASN A 115 22.78 0.04 -20.95
CA ASN A 115 22.67 0.12 -19.51
C ASN A 115 21.32 0.71 -19.05
N LEU A 116 20.44 1.07 -20.00
CA LEU A 116 19.12 1.63 -19.76
C LEU A 116 18.04 0.61 -20.14
N SER A 117 17.11 0.35 -19.22
CA SER A 117 15.83 -0.30 -19.50
C SER A 117 14.72 0.73 -19.35
N PHE A 118 13.80 0.78 -20.30
CA PHE A 118 12.61 1.61 -20.25
C PHE A 118 11.39 0.77 -20.58
N GLN A 119 10.37 0.79 -19.74
CA GLN A 119 9.18 -0.02 -19.90
C GLN A 119 7.94 0.77 -19.48
N GLY A 120 6.79 0.37 -20.02
CA GLY A 120 5.53 0.99 -19.68
C GLY A 120 4.36 0.08 -19.95
N GLU A 121 3.31 0.27 -19.16
CA GLU A 121 2.01 -0.35 -19.33
C GLU A 121 0.93 0.73 -19.28
N PHE A 122 -0.01 0.65 -20.19
CA PHE A 122 -1.22 1.44 -20.26
C PHE A 122 -2.41 0.48 -20.30
N ALA A 123 -3.46 0.77 -19.55
CA ALA A 123 -4.69 0.01 -19.55
C ALA A 123 -5.89 0.93 -19.53
N GLN A 124 -6.95 0.53 -20.21
CA GLN A 124 -8.23 1.22 -20.28
C GLN A 124 -9.35 0.24 -19.97
N LEU A 125 -10.27 0.67 -19.11
CA LEU A 125 -11.46 -0.09 -18.72
C LEU A 125 -12.65 0.43 -19.53
N ASP A 126 -13.32 -0.47 -20.24
CA ASP A 126 -14.54 -0.13 -21.00
C ASP A 126 -15.73 -0.02 -20.03
N LYS A 127 -16.15 1.22 -19.76
CA LYS A 127 -17.23 1.52 -18.81
C LYS A 127 -18.58 1.61 -19.49
N ASN A 128 -18.63 2.20 -20.68
CA ASN A 128 -19.88 2.51 -21.39
C ASN A 128 -20.33 1.41 -22.36
N GLU A 129 -19.62 0.28 -22.35
CA GLU A 129 -19.83 -0.88 -23.21
C GLU A 129 -19.70 -0.60 -24.71
N ARG A 130 -19.14 0.56 -25.04
CA ARG A 130 -18.91 1.07 -26.39
C ARG A 130 -17.42 1.04 -26.67
N LEU A 131 -17.00 0.10 -27.52
CA LEU A 131 -15.61 -0.06 -28.00
C LEU A 131 -14.96 1.22 -28.56
N THR A 132 -15.73 2.26 -28.87
CA THR A 132 -15.28 3.49 -29.53
C THR A 132 -15.06 4.68 -28.61
N ASP A 133 -15.43 4.62 -27.32
CA ASP A 133 -15.35 5.77 -26.41
C ASP A 133 -14.01 5.86 -25.65
N VAL A 134 -12.93 6.06 -26.41
CA VAL A 134 -11.55 6.10 -25.88
C VAL A 134 -11.28 7.34 -25.00
N LYS A 135 -12.14 8.36 -25.04
CA LYS A 135 -11.92 9.62 -24.29
C LYS A 135 -12.57 9.62 -22.90
N GLY A 136 -13.68 8.91 -22.72
CA GLY A 136 -14.44 8.88 -21.46
C GLY A 136 -14.07 7.74 -20.51
N ASP A 137 -13.40 6.71 -21.01
CA ASP A 137 -13.12 5.50 -20.23
C ASP A 137 -11.99 5.69 -19.20
N PRO A 138 -12.13 5.10 -18.00
CA PRO A 138 -11.09 5.11 -16.98
C PRO A 138 -9.80 4.44 -17.46
N LYS A 139 -8.67 5.03 -17.10
CA LYS A 139 -7.34 4.53 -17.50
C LYS A 139 -6.39 4.39 -16.32
N ALA A 140 -5.40 3.53 -16.52
CA ALA A 140 -4.26 3.36 -15.64
C ALA A 140 -2.99 3.24 -16.47
N TYR A 141 -1.91 3.86 -16.01
CA TYR A 141 -0.62 3.66 -16.63
C TYR A 141 0.52 3.72 -15.62
N VAL A 142 1.55 2.94 -15.90
CA VAL A 142 2.80 2.89 -15.14
C VAL A 142 3.95 2.91 -16.14
N LEU A 143 4.94 3.76 -15.87
CA LEU A 143 6.16 3.90 -16.64
C LEU A 143 7.33 3.67 -15.71
N SER A 144 8.34 2.92 -16.16
CA SER A 144 9.56 2.72 -15.40
C SER A 144 10.78 2.86 -16.28
N GLY A 145 11.81 3.52 -15.75
CA GLY A 145 13.14 3.61 -16.33
C GLY A 145 14.17 3.14 -15.32
N TYR A 146 15.12 2.31 -15.76
CA TYR A 146 16.18 1.79 -14.92
C TYR A 146 17.53 1.94 -15.61
N ILE A 147 18.49 2.56 -14.94
CA ILE A 147 19.86 2.74 -15.41
C ILE A 147 20.79 2.00 -14.46
N GLN A 148 21.70 1.19 -15.00
CA GLN A 148 22.67 0.41 -14.24
C GLN A 148 24.10 0.56 -14.77
N PHE A 149 25.00 1.04 -13.93
CA PHE A 149 26.46 1.03 -14.08
C PHE A 149 27.11 0.29 -12.90
N ASP A 150 28.42 0.07 -12.94
CA ASP A 150 29.15 -0.69 -11.92
C ASP A 150 29.04 -0.08 -10.51
N ASN A 151 29.08 1.25 -10.41
CA ASN A 151 29.04 1.99 -9.15
C ASN A 151 27.74 2.78 -8.95
N PHE A 152 26.84 2.81 -9.93
CA PHE A 152 25.65 3.64 -9.89
C PHE A 152 24.44 2.90 -10.44
N ASN A 153 23.31 2.96 -9.74
CA ASN A 153 22.03 2.61 -10.31
C ASN A 153 20.97 3.68 -10.01
N PHE A 154 20.00 3.75 -10.91
CA PHE A 154 18.89 4.68 -10.82
C PHE A 154 17.63 4.03 -11.36
N LEU A 155 16.59 3.97 -10.54
CA LEU A 155 15.25 3.54 -10.89
C LEU A 155 14.32 4.75 -10.82
N LEU A 156 13.52 4.94 -11.85
CA LEU A 156 12.42 5.89 -11.91
C LEU A 156 11.15 5.11 -12.19
N LEU A 157 10.07 5.43 -11.48
CA LEU A 157 8.75 4.89 -11.70
C LEU A 157 7.73 6.01 -11.61
N TYR A 158 6.97 6.20 -12.68
CA TYR A 158 5.82 7.08 -12.70
C TYR A 158 4.56 6.22 -12.77
N ARG A 159 3.53 6.58 -12.01
CA ARG A 159 2.24 5.89 -12.01
C ARG A 159 1.11 6.89 -11.98
N ASN A 160 0.00 6.54 -12.62
CA ASN A 160 -1.24 7.29 -12.58
C ASN A 160 -2.40 6.35 -12.85
N TYR A 161 -3.24 6.15 -11.83
CA TYR A 161 -4.42 5.30 -11.89
C TYR A 161 -5.64 6.17 -11.64
N ASP A 162 -6.58 6.18 -12.58
CA ASP A 162 -7.83 6.90 -12.42
C ASP A 162 -8.68 6.30 -11.30
N LEU A 163 -9.50 7.15 -10.67
CA LEU A 163 -10.37 6.75 -9.56
C LEU A 163 -11.35 5.63 -9.94
N GLU A 164 -11.86 5.70 -11.17
CA GLU A 164 -12.85 4.76 -11.72
C GLU A 164 -12.20 3.52 -12.37
N PHE A 165 -10.87 3.45 -12.44
CA PHE A 165 -10.19 2.31 -13.05
C PHE A 165 -10.24 1.09 -12.12
N ASP A 166 -11.21 0.21 -12.39
CA ASP A 166 -11.47 -1.02 -11.65
C ASP A 166 -11.05 -2.27 -12.42
N ASN A 167 -9.84 -2.73 -12.14
CA ASN A 167 -9.37 -4.01 -12.66
C ASN A 167 -8.87 -4.89 -11.50
N PRO A 168 -9.61 -5.95 -11.11
CA PRO A 168 -9.20 -6.88 -10.06
C PRO A 168 -7.88 -7.60 -10.32
N TYR A 169 -7.45 -7.66 -11.58
CA TYR A 169 -6.20 -8.30 -12.02
C TYR A 169 -5.03 -7.32 -12.13
N GLN A 170 -5.25 -6.02 -11.90
CA GLN A 170 -4.17 -5.04 -11.83
C GLN A 170 -3.28 -5.33 -10.61
N ARG A 171 -1.98 -5.45 -10.85
CA ARG A 171 -0.94 -5.69 -9.83
C ARG A 171 0.21 -4.68 -9.94
N SER A 172 -0.07 -3.52 -10.52
CA SER A 172 0.91 -2.45 -10.68
C SER A 172 1.29 -1.87 -9.32
N PHE A 173 2.47 -1.25 -9.25
CA PHE A 173 3.00 -0.70 -8.00
C PHE A 173 2.06 0.36 -7.40
N SER A 174 1.81 0.27 -6.09
CA SER A 174 1.19 1.32 -5.29
C SER A 174 1.69 1.26 -3.85
N ASN A 175 1.55 2.36 -3.09
CA ASN A 175 1.86 2.33 -1.66
C ASN A 175 0.77 1.61 -0.85
N TYR A 176 -0.47 1.64 -1.33
CA TYR A 176 -1.61 1.06 -0.64
C TYR A 176 -2.50 0.24 -1.58
N GLN A 177 -3.20 -0.72 -1.00
CA GLN A 177 -4.27 -1.46 -1.64
C GLN A 177 -5.48 -0.54 -1.89
N ARG A 178 -6.27 -0.86 -2.91
CA ARG A 178 -7.54 -0.19 -3.16
C ARG A 178 -8.44 -0.26 -1.94
N PHE A 179 -9.23 0.78 -1.72
CA PHE A 179 -10.11 0.98 -0.57
C PHE A 179 -9.39 1.30 0.76
N LYS A 180 -8.09 1.58 0.73
CA LYS A 180 -7.37 2.09 1.91
C LYS A 180 -7.95 3.44 2.37
N GLY A 181 -8.33 3.55 3.65
CA GLY A 181 -8.96 4.74 4.20
C GLY A 181 -10.41 4.95 3.76
N THR A 182 -11.09 3.87 3.41
CA THR A 182 -12.55 3.81 3.22
C THR A 182 -13.19 3.00 4.34
N ILE A 183 -14.51 2.99 4.43
CA ILE A 183 -15.21 2.12 5.38
C ILE A 183 -14.92 0.62 5.21
N TYR A 184 -14.47 0.17 4.03
CA TYR A 184 -14.11 -1.24 3.81
C TYR A 184 -12.88 -1.67 4.62
N GLU A 185 -12.02 -0.73 5.01
CA GLU A 185 -10.91 -1.00 5.93
C GLU A 185 -11.41 -1.33 7.34
N ASP A 186 -12.44 -0.63 7.78
CA ASP A 186 -12.99 -0.72 9.13
C ASP A 186 -14.21 -1.66 9.19
N SER A 187 -13.96 -2.97 9.03
CA SER A 187 -15.01 -3.99 8.95
C SER A 187 -15.98 -4.03 10.13
N TYR A 188 -15.60 -3.45 11.28
CA TYR A 188 -16.42 -3.36 12.49
C TYR A 188 -17.55 -2.31 12.37
N TYR A 189 -17.53 -1.43 11.36
CA TYR A 189 -18.66 -0.54 11.04
C TYR A 189 -19.67 -1.18 10.07
N LEU A 190 -19.30 -2.29 9.42
CA LEU A 190 -20.08 -2.92 8.36
C LEU A 190 -20.95 -4.04 8.91
N LYS A 191 -22.22 -4.07 8.51
CA LYS A 191 -23.12 -5.20 8.79
C LYS A 191 -22.77 -6.43 7.93
N ASP A 192 -22.31 -6.21 6.71
CA ASP A 192 -21.83 -7.27 5.81
C ASP A 192 -20.29 -7.32 5.80
N ALA A 193 -19.73 -8.32 6.48
CA ALA A 193 -18.29 -8.51 6.58
C ALA A 193 -17.62 -8.84 5.22
N VAL A 194 -18.40 -9.26 4.20
CA VAL A 194 -17.88 -9.52 2.84
C VAL A 194 -17.30 -8.25 2.22
N LEU A 195 -17.86 -7.08 2.53
CA LEU A 195 -17.36 -5.81 2.02
C LEU A 195 -15.97 -5.48 2.56
N GLY A 196 -15.65 -5.84 3.81
CA GLY A 196 -14.29 -5.72 4.35
C GLY A 196 -13.27 -6.65 3.66
N TYR A 197 -13.74 -7.72 3.01
CA TYR A 197 -12.89 -8.56 2.18
C TYR A 197 -12.49 -7.90 0.87
N LEU A 198 -13.29 -6.95 0.36
CA LEU A 198 -12.92 -6.16 -0.82
C LEU A 198 -11.69 -5.28 -0.56
N TYR A 199 -11.42 -4.90 0.68
CA TYR A 199 -10.16 -4.26 1.07
C TYR A 199 -9.08 -5.29 1.42
N SER A 200 -9.31 -6.15 2.41
CA SER A 200 -8.25 -7.05 2.93
C SER A 200 -7.77 -8.11 1.93
N GLY A 201 -8.63 -8.52 0.99
CA GLY A 201 -8.34 -9.50 -0.05
C GLY A 201 -7.94 -8.90 -1.39
N THR A 202 -7.94 -7.58 -1.55
CA THR A 202 -7.58 -6.96 -2.83
C THR A 202 -6.07 -6.89 -3.00
N ALA A 203 -5.63 -7.18 -4.21
CA ALA A 203 -4.28 -6.88 -4.67
C ALA A 203 -4.29 -5.79 -5.75
N GLN A 204 -5.45 -5.14 -5.96
CA GLN A 204 -5.55 -3.97 -6.81
C GLN A 204 -4.93 -2.76 -6.09
N PRO A 205 -4.16 -1.93 -6.81
CA PRO A 205 -3.63 -0.69 -6.24
C PRO A 205 -4.73 0.33 -5.95
N GLN A 206 -4.49 1.15 -4.94
CA GLN A 206 -5.24 2.40 -4.72
C GLN A 206 -5.13 3.32 -5.93
N ALA A 207 -6.19 4.09 -6.20
CA ALA A 207 -6.15 5.15 -7.20
C ALA A 207 -5.17 6.25 -6.75
N GLU A 208 -3.98 6.25 -7.34
CA GLU A 208 -2.91 7.17 -7.00
C GLU A 208 -2.11 7.60 -8.25
N LYS A 209 -1.58 8.83 -8.18
CA LYS A 209 -0.64 9.36 -9.15
C LYS A 209 0.63 9.79 -8.45
N GLY A 210 1.80 9.45 -8.98
CA GLY A 210 3.04 9.75 -8.27
C GLY A 210 4.31 9.35 -9.01
N LEU A 211 5.40 9.84 -8.45
CA LEU A 211 6.76 9.58 -8.87
C LEU A 211 7.51 8.88 -7.74
N TYR A 212 8.06 7.72 -8.04
CA TYR A 212 9.03 7.03 -7.20
C TYR A 212 10.37 7.05 -7.90
N TYR A 213 11.44 7.34 -7.18
CA TYR A 213 12.78 7.07 -7.66
C TYR A 213 13.66 6.49 -6.57
N SER A 214 14.61 5.66 -6.99
CA SER A 214 15.62 5.07 -6.14
C SER A 214 16.97 5.20 -6.79
N THR A 215 17.98 5.57 -6.02
CA THR A 215 19.36 5.61 -6.48
C THR A 215 20.27 4.95 -5.47
N ARG A 216 21.22 4.17 -5.96
CA ARG A 216 22.34 3.63 -5.19
C ARG A 216 23.63 4.08 -5.83
N TYR A 217 24.48 4.73 -5.06
CA TYR A 217 25.80 5.15 -5.51
C TYR A 217 26.88 4.60 -4.59
N GLN A 218 27.79 3.82 -5.15
CA GLN A 218 28.98 3.31 -4.49
C GLN A 218 30.10 4.35 -4.64
N ILE A 219 30.15 5.29 -3.70
CA ILE A 219 31.19 6.33 -3.63
C ILE A 219 32.58 5.68 -3.49
N HIS A 220 32.66 4.62 -2.69
CA HIS A 220 33.86 3.81 -2.50
C HIS A 220 33.47 2.36 -2.20
N ARG A 221 34.39 1.38 -2.33
CA ARG A 221 34.10 -0.04 -2.00
C ARG A 221 33.53 -0.24 -0.59
N SER A 222 33.95 0.62 0.34
CA SER A 222 33.50 0.62 1.73
C SER A 222 32.35 1.59 2.01
N LEU A 223 31.95 2.45 1.07
CA LEU A 223 30.94 3.49 1.31
C LEU A 223 29.89 3.49 0.20
N VAL A 224 28.66 3.15 0.58
CA VAL A 224 27.51 3.09 -0.34
C VAL A 224 26.42 4.02 0.17
N ALA A 225 25.96 4.92 -0.70
CA ALA A 225 24.79 5.75 -0.46
C ALA A 225 23.58 5.15 -1.20
N THR A 226 22.42 5.21 -0.58
CA THR A 226 21.13 4.84 -1.19
C THR A 226 20.10 5.91 -0.84
N ILE A 227 19.37 6.41 -1.84
CA ILE A 227 18.30 7.38 -1.64
C ILE A 227 17.06 6.84 -2.35
N GLU A 228 15.94 6.83 -1.64
CA GLU A 228 14.63 6.48 -2.17
C GLU A 228 13.66 7.62 -1.90
N GLN A 229 12.99 8.12 -2.93
CA GLN A 229 11.94 9.10 -2.78
C GLN A 229 10.66 8.62 -3.47
N ASP A 230 9.53 8.77 -2.78
CA ASP A 230 8.20 8.55 -3.31
C ASP A 230 7.36 9.78 -3.02
N ILE A 231 6.85 10.44 -4.04
CA ILE A 231 5.91 11.55 -3.95
C ILE A 231 4.67 11.13 -4.71
N TRP A 232 3.55 11.03 -4.03
CA TRP A 232 2.31 10.61 -4.67
C TRP A 232 1.10 11.31 -4.08
N GLN A 233 0.06 11.39 -4.88
CA GLN A 233 -1.23 11.93 -4.51
C GLN A 233 -2.27 10.82 -4.69
N ARG A 234 -3.04 10.56 -3.63
CA ARG A 234 -4.25 9.76 -3.74
C ARG A 234 -5.32 10.54 -4.50
N VAL A 235 -5.92 9.92 -5.52
CA VAL A 235 -6.87 10.60 -6.40
C VAL A 235 -8.20 10.85 -5.69
N ALA A 236 -8.64 9.90 -4.86
CA ALA A 236 -9.93 9.91 -4.17
C ALA A 236 -10.22 11.17 -3.33
N ASP A 237 -9.22 11.65 -2.59
CA ASP A 237 -9.34 12.78 -1.66
C ASP A 237 -8.22 13.82 -1.82
N LYS A 238 -7.47 13.74 -2.92
CA LYS A 238 -6.31 14.59 -3.21
C LYS A 238 -5.23 14.61 -2.12
N ALA A 239 -5.19 13.63 -1.22
CA ALA A 239 -4.17 13.58 -0.18
C ALA A 239 -2.77 13.39 -0.80
N GLN A 240 -1.88 14.34 -0.51
CA GLN A 240 -0.49 14.31 -0.96
C GLN A 240 0.38 13.65 0.09
N PHE A 241 1.25 12.76 -0.36
CA PHE A 241 2.18 12.00 0.43
C PHE A 241 3.60 12.21 -0.11
N SER A 242 4.56 12.23 0.79
CA SER A 242 5.97 12.26 0.45
C SER A 242 6.74 11.39 1.43
N ARG A 243 7.62 10.55 0.90
CA ARG A 243 8.56 9.72 1.65
C ARG A 243 9.93 9.85 1.02
N LEU A 244 10.89 10.34 1.79
CA LEU A 244 12.31 10.34 1.45
C LEU A 244 13.06 9.48 2.47
N VAL A 245 13.83 8.50 1.99
CA VAL A 245 14.72 7.67 2.80
C VAL A 245 16.12 7.80 2.24
N ALA A 246 17.05 8.33 3.03
CA ALA A 246 18.46 8.36 2.74
C ALA A 246 19.19 7.37 3.64
N GLN A 247 20.06 6.55 3.06
CA GLN A 247 20.88 5.57 3.77
C GLN A 247 22.34 5.69 3.35
N LEU A 248 23.23 5.63 4.32
CA LEU A 248 24.68 5.56 4.13
C LEU A 248 25.21 4.33 4.85
N ASP A 249 25.77 3.40 4.09
CA ASP A 249 26.40 2.18 4.59
C ASP A 249 27.92 2.30 4.48
N TYR A 250 28.59 2.35 5.64
CA TYR A 250 30.05 2.38 5.76
C TYR A 250 30.60 1.05 6.30
N ARG A 251 31.60 0.49 5.62
CA ARG A 251 32.19 -0.83 5.87
C ARG A 251 33.72 -0.73 5.89
N PRO A 252 34.33 -0.16 6.94
CA PRO A 252 35.77 0.06 7.01
C PRO A 252 36.55 -1.25 6.92
N LEU A 253 36.07 -2.28 7.61
CA LEU A 253 36.58 -3.64 7.60
C LEU A 253 35.41 -4.58 7.32
N PHE A 254 35.66 -5.76 6.72
CA PHE A 254 34.60 -6.71 6.36
C PHE A 254 33.68 -7.10 7.53
N LYS A 255 34.23 -7.10 8.76
CA LYS A 255 33.52 -7.46 9.99
C LYS A 255 32.65 -6.33 10.56
N PHE A 256 32.96 -5.07 10.29
CA PHE A 256 32.25 -3.92 10.86
C PHE A 256 31.43 -3.21 9.78
N ARG A 257 30.17 -2.92 10.10
CA ARG A 257 29.30 -2.11 9.26
C ARG A 257 28.61 -1.07 10.12
N PHE A 258 28.67 0.18 9.68
CA PHE A 258 27.91 1.28 10.23
C PHE A 258 26.90 1.72 9.20
N ARG A 259 25.65 1.85 9.61
CA ARG A 259 24.56 2.31 8.78
C ARG A 259 23.91 3.53 9.42
N ILE A 260 23.80 4.58 8.63
CA ILE A 260 23.02 5.76 8.98
C ILE A 260 21.82 5.74 8.05
N ARG A 261 20.61 5.79 8.61
CA ARG A 261 19.38 5.89 7.84
C ARG A 261 18.55 7.05 8.35
N GLN A 262 18.18 7.95 7.46
CA GLN A 262 17.30 9.07 7.72
C GLN A 262 16.04 8.91 6.87
N LYS A 263 14.88 8.93 7.51
CA LYS A 263 13.56 8.89 6.88
C LYS A 263 12.81 10.17 7.20
N TRP A 264 12.25 10.79 6.18
CA TRP A 264 11.23 11.82 6.28
C TRP A 264 9.99 11.31 5.56
N GLN A 265 8.88 11.24 6.27
CA GLN A 265 7.62 10.79 5.69
C GLN A 265 6.50 11.69 6.19
N HIS A 266 5.68 12.21 5.29
CA HIS A 266 4.54 13.01 5.68
C HIS A 266 3.36 12.82 4.73
N ARG A 267 2.18 13.12 5.27
CA ARG A 267 0.95 13.41 4.53
C ARG A 267 0.65 14.88 4.72
N ASP A 268 0.29 15.57 3.65
CA ASP A 268 0.05 17.01 3.65
C ASP A 268 -1.01 17.43 4.70
N LYS A 269 -0.75 18.57 5.33
CA LYS A 269 -1.60 19.18 6.37
C LYS A 269 -2.65 20.13 5.78
N THR A 270 -2.44 20.60 4.56
CA THR A 270 -3.27 21.64 3.93
C THR A 270 -4.42 21.11 3.09
N ASN A 271 -4.61 19.79 3.06
CA ASN A 271 -5.70 19.19 2.29
C ASN A 271 -7.07 19.55 2.88
N GLU A 272 -7.88 20.24 2.09
CA GLU A 272 -9.24 20.65 2.47
C GLU A 272 -10.25 19.48 2.51
N LEU A 273 -9.99 18.41 1.74
CA LEU A 273 -10.89 17.25 1.62
C LEU A 273 -10.71 16.22 2.74
N THR A 274 -9.61 16.29 3.50
CA THR A 274 -9.34 15.36 4.60
C THR A 274 -8.58 16.02 5.73
N SER A 275 -9.09 15.88 6.95
CA SER A 275 -8.41 16.35 8.15
C SER A 275 -7.25 15.43 8.58
N SER A 276 -7.04 14.30 7.88
CA SER A 276 -6.02 13.33 8.22
C SER A 276 -4.65 13.73 7.70
N PHE A 277 -3.71 14.00 8.61
CA PHE A 277 -2.30 14.20 8.29
C PHE A 277 -1.43 13.41 9.27
N TYR A 278 -0.18 13.18 8.85
CA TYR A 278 0.86 12.70 9.75
C TYR A 278 2.23 13.19 9.28
N GLN A 279 3.18 13.23 10.19
CA GLN A 279 4.58 13.48 9.92
C GLN A 279 5.42 12.51 10.74
N ALA A 280 6.39 11.87 10.12
CA ALA A 280 7.28 10.91 10.74
C ALA A 280 8.71 11.15 10.24
N ASN A 281 9.55 11.68 11.14
CA ASN A 281 10.98 11.87 10.92
C ASN A 281 11.72 10.85 11.77
N GLU A 282 12.66 10.11 11.19
CA GLU A 282 13.36 9.04 11.89
C GLU A 282 14.81 8.95 11.45
N THR A 283 15.72 9.06 12.41
CA THR A 283 17.15 8.78 12.26
C THR A 283 17.45 7.45 12.93
N ARG A 284 18.08 6.52 12.22
CA ARG A 284 18.60 5.26 12.76
C ARG A 284 20.10 5.20 12.53
N LEU A 285 20.84 4.93 13.60
CA LEU A 285 22.26 4.60 13.57
C LEU A 285 22.37 3.13 13.96
N GLU A 286 22.93 2.31 13.08
CA GLU A 286 23.11 0.89 13.32
C GLU A 286 24.59 0.54 13.21
N ALA A 287 25.15 -0.10 14.24
CA ALA A 287 26.49 -0.65 14.24
C ALA A 287 26.40 -2.17 14.27
N ILE A 288 26.90 -2.82 13.23
CA ILE A 288 26.84 -4.27 13.05
C ILE A 288 28.27 -4.83 13.07
N MET A 289 28.51 -5.77 13.97
CA MET A 289 29.71 -6.57 14.04
C MET A 289 29.39 -8.01 13.61
N ARG A 290 30.06 -8.48 12.58
CA ARG A 290 30.00 -9.87 12.12
C ARG A 290 31.13 -10.68 12.73
N LEU A 291 30.75 -11.78 13.35
CA LEU A 291 31.62 -12.72 14.04
C LEU A 291 31.81 -13.99 13.19
N SER A 292 32.59 -14.94 13.70
CA SER A 292 32.75 -16.26 13.07
C SER A 292 31.42 -16.99 12.96
N ARG A 293 31.31 -17.97 12.05
CA ARG A 293 30.09 -18.79 11.85
C ARG A 293 28.83 -17.98 11.53
N TYR A 294 29.00 -16.84 10.86
CA TYR A 294 27.90 -15.93 10.49
C TYR A 294 27.14 -15.35 11.69
N ASP A 295 27.72 -15.42 12.88
CA ASP A 295 27.17 -14.76 14.07
C ASP A 295 27.23 -13.24 13.91
N GLN A 296 26.31 -12.54 14.55
CA GLN A 296 26.18 -11.10 14.40
C GLN A 296 25.73 -10.45 15.70
N VAL A 297 26.36 -9.33 16.03
CA VAL A 297 25.87 -8.39 17.04
C VAL A 297 25.52 -7.10 16.32
N SER A 298 24.31 -6.60 16.51
CA SER A 298 23.86 -5.30 16.03
C SER A 298 23.45 -4.41 17.20
N ILE A 299 23.86 -3.15 17.16
CA ILE A 299 23.40 -2.12 18.08
C ILE A 299 22.65 -1.08 17.25
N LEU A 300 21.41 -0.80 17.63
CA LEU A 300 20.54 0.20 17.01
C LEU A 300 20.36 1.36 17.97
N TYR A 301 20.64 2.58 17.53
CA TYR A 301 20.19 3.80 18.17
C TYR A 301 19.23 4.53 17.23
N ALA A 302 18.01 4.79 17.68
CA ALA A 302 16.99 5.45 16.88
C ALA A 302 16.47 6.71 17.58
N ILE A 303 16.39 7.80 16.85
CA ILE A 303 15.70 9.03 17.25
C ILE A 303 14.58 9.24 16.25
N ASN A 304 13.37 9.50 16.74
CA ASN A 304 12.25 9.78 15.87
C ASN A 304 11.37 10.91 16.43
N PHE A 305 10.57 11.47 15.53
CA PHE A 305 9.50 12.38 15.85
C PHE A 305 8.31 12.01 14.99
N THR A 306 7.20 11.66 15.63
CA THR A 306 5.96 11.33 14.94
C THR A 306 4.84 12.23 15.40
N GLN A 307 4.15 12.85 14.46
CA GLN A 307 3.01 13.72 14.68
C GLN A 307 1.81 13.19 13.89
N PHE A 308 0.64 13.24 14.51
CA PHE A 308 -0.64 12.83 13.94
C PHE A 308 -1.67 13.94 14.14
N VAL A 309 -2.81 13.82 13.48
CA VAL A 309 -3.99 14.60 13.85
C VAL A 309 -4.31 14.37 15.33
N PRO A 310 -4.58 15.44 16.11
CA PRO A 310 -5.08 15.29 17.46
C PRO A 310 -6.35 14.45 17.44
N ARG A 311 -6.33 13.28 18.07
CA ARG A 311 -7.54 12.46 18.27
C ARG A 311 -8.12 12.83 19.63
N SER A 312 -9.41 13.13 19.68
CA SER A 312 -10.12 13.20 20.96
C SER A 312 -10.04 11.81 21.60
N ARG A 313 -9.60 11.75 22.86
CA ARG A 313 -9.77 10.51 23.62
C ARG A 313 -11.21 10.46 24.11
N LEU A 314 -11.84 9.29 24.03
CA LEU A 314 -13.18 9.00 24.58
C LEU A 314 -13.20 9.00 26.12
N VAL A 315 -12.45 9.91 26.75
CA VAL A 315 -12.50 10.13 28.19
C VAL A 315 -13.27 11.42 28.37
N TYR A 316 -14.60 11.32 28.33
CA TYR A 316 -15.41 12.25 29.10
C TYR A 316 -15.06 11.98 30.56
N ASN A 317 -14.70 13.02 31.31
CA ASN A 317 -14.63 12.88 32.75
C ASN A 317 -16.07 12.66 33.23
N ALA A 318 -16.37 11.46 33.72
CA ALA A 318 -17.72 11.09 34.17
C ALA A 318 -18.20 11.99 35.32
N ASP A 319 -17.27 12.60 36.05
CA ASP A 319 -17.55 13.46 37.20
C ASP A 319 -17.88 14.91 36.83
N ASP A 320 -17.42 15.40 35.66
CA ASP A 320 -17.48 16.84 35.33
C ASP A 320 -18.21 17.19 34.01
N LEU A 321 -18.64 16.21 33.19
CA LEU A 321 -19.17 16.45 31.83
C LEU A 321 -18.25 17.34 30.96
N GLY A 322 -16.97 17.46 31.33
CA GLY A 322 -16.02 18.43 30.81
C GLY A 322 -15.40 18.05 29.47
N THR A 323 -14.63 18.99 28.92
CA THR A 323 -13.94 18.88 27.62
C THR A 323 -13.03 17.65 27.56
N SER A 324 -13.14 16.89 26.45
CA SER A 324 -12.29 15.72 26.16
C SER A 324 -10.81 16.11 26.20
N TYR A 325 -9.98 15.34 26.92
CA TYR A 325 -8.53 15.50 26.86
C TYR A 325 -8.03 15.31 25.43
N VAL A 326 -7.41 16.35 24.87
CA VAL A 326 -6.80 16.31 23.53
C VAL A 326 -5.66 15.29 23.55
N GLY A 327 -5.74 14.25 22.71
CA GLY A 327 -4.70 13.25 22.56
C GLY A 327 -3.39 13.85 22.03
N ASN A 328 -2.27 13.18 22.33
CA ASN A 328 -0.93 13.64 21.96
C ASN A 328 -0.81 13.96 20.45
N ALA A 329 -0.54 15.22 20.12
CA ALA A 329 -0.37 15.71 18.74
C ALA A 329 1.04 15.46 18.18
N GLY A 330 2.00 15.00 19.00
CA GLY A 330 3.34 14.66 18.56
C GLY A 330 4.17 13.99 19.67
N SER A 331 4.72 12.81 19.37
CA SER A 331 5.61 12.09 20.29
C SER A 331 7.02 12.10 19.72
N PRO A 332 8.00 12.75 20.39
CA PRO A 332 9.38 12.37 20.19
C PRO A 332 9.56 10.92 20.68
N GLY A 333 10.50 10.22 20.05
CA GLY A 333 10.85 8.86 20.38
C GLY A 333 12.36 8.70 20.39
N LYS A 334 12.88 7.95 21.35
CA LYS A 334 14.28 7.53 21.42
C LYS A 334 14.32 6.04 21.73
N ALA A 335 15.19 5.30 21.07
CA ALA A 335 15.38 3.89 21.35
C ALA A 335 16.84 3.49 21.23
N LEU A 336 17.23 2.55 22.07
CA LEU A 336 18.51 1.86 22.03
C LEU A 336 18.23 0.36 22.08
N GLY A 337 18.66 -0.36 21.05
CA GLY A 337 18.48 -1.79 20.92
C GLY A 337 19.80 -2.51 20.69
N MET A 338 19.88 -3.75 21.14
CA MET A 338 20.94 -4.68 20.82
C MET A 338 20.32 -5.99 20.36
N THR A 339 20.76 -6.49 19.22
CA THR A 339 20.34 -7.77 18.65
C THR A 339 21.54 -8.67 18.47
N VAL A 340 21.45 -9.89 19.00
CA VAL A 340 22.45 -10.94 18.84
C VAL A 340 21.85 -12.07 18.02
N THR A 341 22.55 -12.45 16.95
CA THR A 341 22.25 -13.64 16.16
C THR A 341 23.37 -14.65 16.36
N HIS A 342 23.01 -15.85 16.81
CA HIS A 342 23.92 -16.98 16.96
C HIS A 342 23.44 -18.16 16.11
N ASN A 343 24.28 -18.62 15.20
CA ASN A 343 24.01 -19.81 14.38
C ASN A 343 24.65 -21.01 15.07
N MET A 344 23.84 -21.82 15.74
CA MET A 344 24.32 -23.02 16.42
C MET A 344 24.86 -24.05 15.42
N ASN A 345 24.17 -24.19 14.27
CA ASN A 345 24.56 -25.00 13.13
C ASN A 345 23.85 -24.50 11.85
N GLU A 346 23.98 -25.21 10.73
CA GLU A 346 23.36 -24.84 9.44
C GLU A 346 21.82 -24.84 9.44
N ARG A 347 21.18 -25.44 10.45
CA ARG A 347 19.72 -25.62 10.53
C ARG A 347 19.08 -24.81 11.67
N VAL A 348 19.85 -24.40 12.67
CA VAL A 348 19.36 -23.76 13.89
C VAL A 348 20.04 -22.41 14.10
N LYS A 349 19.21 -21.38 14.10
CA LYS A 349 19.57 -19.97 14.33
C LYS A 349 18.79 -19.44 15.53
N LEU A 350 19.52 -18.90 16.50
CA LEU A 350 18.96 -18.18 17.63
C LEU A 350 19.12 -16.68 17.41
N ILE A 351 18.04 -15.93 17.66
CA ILE A 351 18.03 -14.46 17.58
C ILE A 351 17.46 -13.95 18.89
N GLY A 352 18.23 -13.14 19.61
CA GLY A 352 17.79 -12.42 20.79
C GLY A 352 17.89 -10.92 20.54
N SER A 353 16.85 -10.17 20.91
CA SER A 353 16.82 -8.71 20.80
C SER A 353 16.42 -8.12 22.15
N LEU A 354 17.15 -7.11 22.62
CA LEU A 354 16.81 -6.32 23.78
C LEU A 354 16.73 -4.86 23.34
N MET A 355 15.62 -4.18 23.59
CA MET A 355 15.43 -2.78 23.21
C MET A 355 14.79 -2.01 24.36
N THR A 356 15.39 -0.87 24.69
CA THR A 356 14.78 0.16 25.53
C THR A 356 14.32 1.30 24.64
N TYR A 357 13.12 1.83 24.88
CA TYR A 357 12.59 2.95 24.13
C TYR A 357 11.75 3.86 25.03
N GLN A 358 11.77 5.14 24.70
CA GLN A 358 10.94 6.17 25.31
C GLN A 358 10.14 6.84 24.19
N GLY A 359 8.82 6.97 24.37
CA GLY A 359 7.93 7.56 23.37
C GLY A 359 7.45 6.55 22.32
N PHE A 360 7.20 7.01 21.10
CA PHE A 360 6.66 6.20 20.02
C PHE A 360 7.77 5.72 19.08
N LEU A 361 7.85 4.43 18.76
CA LEU A 361 8.80 3.89 17.78
C LEU A 361 8.08 2.87 16.90
N TRP A 362 8.14 3.07 15.59
CA TRP A 362 7.69 2.07 14.61
C TRP A 362 8.82 1.08 14.31
N ASN A 363 8.84 -0.06 15.03
CA ASN A 363 9.75 -1.17 14.74
C ASN A 363 8.93 -2.43 14.44
N PHE A 364 8.76 -2.77 13.17
CA PHE A 364 8.23 -4.06 12.76
C PHE A 364 9.40 -5.04 12.70
N GLU A 365 9.57 -5.86 13.74
CA GLU A 365 10.34 -7.09 13.62
C GLU A 365 9.43 -8.18 13.01
N ASP A 366 9.98 -9.14 12.27
CA ASP A 366 9.26 -10.34 11.78
C ASP A 366 8.76 -11.26 12.94
N THR A 367 8.96 -10.83 14.19
CA THR A 367 8.55 -11.51 15.42
C THR A 367 8.01 -10.49 16.42
N ASP A 368 6.72 -10.67 16.79
CA ASP A 368 5.92 -10.08 17.87
C ASP A 368 6.43 -8.79 18.56
N PHE A 369 5.68 -7.69 18.41
CA PHE A 369 5.92 -6.41 19.09
C PHE A 369 5.32 -6.43 20.50
N ARG A 370 6.16 -6.37 21.54
CA ARG A 370 5.70 -6.23 22.93
C ARG A 370 6.15 -4.91 23.53
N VAL A 371 5.17 -4.06 23.84
CA VAL A 371 5.35 -2.83 24.61
C VAL A 371 5.50 -3.22 26.07
N PHE A 372 6.71 -3.07 26.62
CA PHE A 372 6.90 -3.14 28.06
C PHE A 372 6.85 -1.72 28.61
N ASN A 373 5.81 -1.43 29.38
CA ASN A 373 5.68 -0.16 30.09
C ASN A 373 6.81 -0.08 31.13
N THR A 374 7.71 0.89 30.97
CA THR A 374 8.58 1.31 32.07
C THR A 374 7.86 2.42 32.79
N THR A 375 7.43 2.11 34.02
CA THR A 375 6.83 2.98 35.05
C THR A 375 7.17 4.47 34.93
#